data_AF-A0A7V9ZUJ3-F1
#
_entry.id   AF-A0A7V9ZUJ3-F1
#
_cell.length_a   1.000
_cell.length_b   1.000
_cell.length_c   1.000
_cell.angle_alpha   90.00
_cell.angle_beta   90.00
_cell.angle_gamma   90.00
#
_symmetry.space_group_name_H-M   'P 1'
#
loop_
_entity.id
_entity.type
_entity.pdbx_description
1 polymer ?
#
loop_
_entity_poly.entity_id
_entity_poly.type
_entity_poly.pdbx_seq_one_letter_code
_entity_poly.pdbx_strand_id
1 'polypeptide(L)'
;HLKHSEEALTEFIATIKVSHWIEQAERSVFKGHYKRAVSHYRDALFYLGRENVQTAERQVIAEKIVAEIEKIHGLDSIKKGRKEISKEASYSEDNYD
;
A
#
# COMPACT_ATOMS: atom_id res chain seq x y z
N HIS A 1 33.97 12.82 -9.81
CA HIS A 1 34.02 11.71 -8.84
C HIS A 1 33.07 11.89 -7.65
N LEU A 2 33.06 13.01 -6.92
CA LEU A 2 32.19 13.17 -5.73
C LEU A 2 30.67 13.22 -6.04
N LYS A 3 30.24 13.92 -7.10
CA LYS A 3 28.81 14.03 -7.47
C LYS A 3 28.15 12.68 -7.79
N HIS A 4 28.83 11.82 -8.54
CA HIS A 4 28.32 10.47 -8.83
C HIS A 4 28.24 9.58 -7.58
N SER A 5 29.10 9.81 -6.58
CA SER A 5 29.03 9.12 -5.30
C SER A 5 27.82 9.57 -4.48
N GLU A 6 27.49 10.87 -4.52
CA GLU A 6 26.32 11.44 -3.84
C GLU A 6 25.00 10.98 -4.49
N GLU A 7 24.93 10.98 -5.82
CA GLU A 7 23.80 10.47 -6.59
C GLU A 7 23.54 8.99 -6.28
N ALA A 8 24.59 8.15 -6.31
CA ALA A 8 24.47 6.73 -6.02
C ALA A 8 24.01 6.44 -4.57
N LEU A 9 24.50 7.21 -3.59
CA LEU A 9 24.05 7.08 -2.21
C LEU A 9 22.58 7.49 -2.04
N THR A 10 22.16 8.55 -2.73
CA THR A 10 20.78 9.03 -2.67
C THR A 10 19.83 8.01 -3.31
N GLU A 11 20.22 7.44 -4.45
CA GLU A 11 19.49 6.35 -5.09
C GLU A 11 19.37 5.11 -4.19
N PHE A 12 20.48 4.70 -3.56
CA PHE A 12 20.48 3.58 -2.63
C PHE A 12 19.54 3.80 -1.43
N ILE A 13 19.59 4.99 -0.83
CA ILE A 13 18.69 5.38 0.26
C ILE A 13 17.23 5.36 -0.19
N ALA A 14 16.93 5.83 -1.41
CA ALA A 14 15.59 5.79 -1.96
C ALA A 14 15.08 4.34 -2.07
N THR A 15 15.90 3.42 -2.61
CA THR A 15 15.54 1.99 -2.71
C THR A 15 15.21 1.38 -1.36
N ILE A 16 16.03 1.64 -0.32
CA ILE A 16 15.74 1.17 1.05
C ILE A 16 14.39 1.68 1.55
N LYS A 17 14.10 2.97 1.35
CA LYS A 17 12.84 3.57 1.80
C LYS A 17 11.64 2.97 1.06
N VAL A 18 11.75 2.76 -0.26
CA VAL A 18 10.70 2.12 -1.06
C VAL A 18 10.43 0.71 -0.56
N SER A 19 11.46 -0.12 -0.39
CA SER A 19 11.32 -1.49 0.13
C SER A 19 10.69 -1.50 1.54
N HIS A 20 11.12 -0.60 2.42
CA HIS A 20 10.57 -0.48 3.77
C HIS A 20 9.06 -0.20 3.76
N TRP A 21 8.60 0.76 2.94
CA TRP A 21 7.19 1.12 2.88
C TRP A 21 6.32 0.04 2.24
N ILE A 22 6.84 -0.67 1.23
CA ILE A 22 6.17 -1.83 0.65
C ILE A 22 5.96 -2.90 1.74
N GLU A 23 6.99 -3.23 2.51
CA GLU A 23 6.87 -4.23 3.58
C GLU A 23 5.83 -3.82 4.65
N GLN A 24 5.81 -2.55 5.06
CA GLN A 24 4.81 -2.05 6.01
C GLN A 24 3.39 -2.11 5.44
N ALA A 25 3.24 -1.88 4.14
CA ALA A 25 1.96 -1.99 3.44
C ALA A 25 1.46 -3.43 3.44
N GLU A 26 2.30 -4.38 3.00
CA GLU A 26 1.98 -5.82 2.96
C GLU A 26 1.60 -6.36 4.35
N ARG A 27 2.38 -6.01 5.38
CA ARG A 27 2.06 -6.36 6.78
C ARG A 27 0.72 -5.80 7.22
N SER A 28 0.36 -4.60 6.78
CA SER A 28 -0.94 -3.98 7.08
C SER A 28 -2.08 -4.66 6.33
N VAL A 29 -1.87 -5.08 5.07
CA VAL A 29 -2.85 -5.90 4.33
C VAL A 29 -3.10 -7.22 5.05
N PHE A 30 -2.03 -7.91 5.46
CA PHE A 30 -2.11 -9.18 6.18
C PHE A 30 -2.95 -9.07 7.46
N LYS A 31 -2.78 -7.96 8.21
CA LYS A 31 -3.57 -7.66 9.42
C LYS A 31 -4.99 -7.14 9.14
N GLY A 32 -5.37 -6.98 7.87
CA GLY A 32 -6.66 -6.43 7.46
C GLY A 32 -6.82 -4.92 7.72
N HIS A 33 -5.72 -4.19 7.90
CA HIS A 33 -5.67 -2.74 8.10
C HIS A 33 -5.54 -2.01 6.75
N TYR A 34 -6.55 -2.14 5.90
CA TYR A 34 -6.50 -1.73 4.50
C TYR A 34 -6.23 -0.23 4.28
N LYS A 35 -6.85 0.66 5.06
CA LYS A 35 -6.54 2.10 4.99
C LYS A 35 -5.07 2.40 5.29
N ARG A 36 -4.48 1.68 6.25
CA ARG A 36 -3.08 1.83 6.63
C ARG A 36 -2.14 1.28 5.56
N ALA A 37 -2.50 0.15 4.95
CA ALA A 37 -1.77 -0.41 3.82
C ALA A 37 -1.70 0.56 2.64
N VAL A 38 -2.82 1.18 2.26
CA VAL A 38 -2.86 2.19 1.18
C VAL A 38 -1.97 3.39 1.50
N SER A 39 -1.94 3.85 2.76
CA SER A 39 -1.04 4.93 3.17
C SER A 39 0.43 4.57 2.95
N HIS A 40 0.85 3.38 3.39
CA HIS A 40 2.23 2.92 3.22
C HIS A 40 2.62 2.74 1.75
N TYR A 41 1.72 2.24 0.90
CA TYR A 41 1.98 2.18 -0.53
C TYR A 41 2.11 3.57 -1.19
N ARG A 42 1.35 4.56 -0.72
CA ARG A 42 1.53 5.95 -1.18
C ARG A 42 2.88 6.54 -0.74
N ASP A 43 3.34 6.20 0.47
CA ASP A 43 4.68 6.59 0.91
C ASP A 43 5.77 5.95 0.02
N ALA A 44 5.60 4.69 -0.38
CA ALA A 44 6.52 4.04 -1.33
C ALA A 44 6.55 4.76 -2.70
N LEU A 45 5.39 5.13 -3.25
CA LEU A 45 5.30 5.91 -4.49
C LEU A 45 5.96 7.29 -4.37
N PHE A 46 5.80 7.95 -3.22
CA PHE A 46 6.47 9.23 -2.96
C PHE A 46 7.99 9.10 -3.05
N TYR A 47 8.59 8.07 -2.43
CA TYR A 47 10.03 7.86 -2.51
C TYR A 47 10.52 7.40 -3.88
N LEU A 48 9.68 6.69 -4.66
CA LEU A 48 9.98 6.35 -6.04
C LEU A 48 10.10 7.58 -6.94
N GLY A 49 9.18 8.54 -6.79
CA GLY A 49 9.10 9.74 -7.64
C GLY A 49 9.91 10.95 -7.16
N ARG A 50 10.52 10.88 -5.97
CA ARG A 50 11.29 11.99 -5.38
C ARG A 50 12.64 12.25 -6.06
N GLU A 51 13.26 11.19 -6.57
CA GLU A 51 14.50 11.29 -7.33
C GLU A 51 14.11 11.57 -8.79
N ASN A 52 14.59 12.64 -9.42
CA ASN A 52 14.35 12.98 -10.84
C ASN A 52 14.95 11.94 -11.83
N VAL A 53 15.22 10.73 -11.37
CA VAL A 53 15.78 9.60 -12.10
C VAL A 53 14.65 8.63 -12.38
N GLN A 54 14.00 8.81 -13.54
CA GLN A 54 12.95 7.90 -14.01
C GLN A 54 13.61 6.73 -14.75
N THR A 55 13.62 5.55 -14.12
CA THR A 55 14.10 4.31 -14.75
C THR A 55 12.92 3.41 -15.11
N ALA A 56 13.11 2.56 -16.13
CA ALA A 56 12.10 1.57 -16.50
C ALA A 56 11.74 0.65 -15.32
N GLU A 57 12.72 0.30 -14.48
CA GLU A 57 12.49 -0.50 -13.28
C GLU A 57 11.60 0.21 -12.26
N ARG A 58 11.85 1.50 -11.99
CA ARG A 58 11.01 2.31 -11.08
C ARG A 58 9.58 2.42 -11.57
N GLN A 59 9.39 2.54 -12.88
CA GLN A 59 8.06 2.57 -13.50
C GLN A 59 7.31 1.25 -13.27
N VAL A 60 7.97 0.10 -13.49
CA VAL A 60 7.39 -1.22 -13.22
C VAL A 60 7.02 -1.38 -11.75
N ILE A 61 7.85 -0.91 -10.82
CA ILE A 61 7.55 -0.95 -9.39
C ILE A 61 6.34 -0.07 -9.06
N ALA A 62 6.28 1.15 -9.61
CA ALA A 62 5.16 2.06 -9.40
C ALA A 62 3.84 1.46 -9.89
N GLU A 63 3.82 0.85 -11.08
CA GLU A 63 2.65 0.17 -11.64
C GLU A 63 2.17 -0.98 -10.74
N LYS A 64 3.10 -1.80 -10.23
CA LYS A 64 2.77 -2.86 -9.27
C LYS A 64 2.16 -2.30 -7.98
N ILE A 65 2.71 -1.21 -7.44
CA ILE A 65 2.17 -0.57 -6.23
C ILE A 65 0.76 -0.05 -6.48
N VAL A 66 0.52 0.60 -7.63
CA VAL A 66 -0.82 1.08 -8.00
C VAL A 66 -1.82 -0.06 -8.10
N ALA A 67 -1.45 -1.16 -8.78
CA ALA A 67 -2.32 -2.34 -8.90
C ALA A 67 -2.66 -2.95 -7.52
N GLU A 68 -1.71 -3.00 -6.58
CA GLU A 68 -1.99 -3.52 -5.24
C GLU A 68 -2.89 -2.57 -4.43
N ILE A 69 -2.77 -1.24 -4.58
CA ILE A 69 -3.71 -0.28 -3.99
C ILE A 69 -5.14 -0.53 -4.48
N GLU A 70 -5.33 -0.74 -5.78
CA GLU A 70 -6.64 -1.02 -6.37
C GLU A 70 -7.24 -2.31 -5.81
N LYS A 71 -6.44 -3.37 -5.73
CA LYS A 71 -6.84 -4.64 -5.11
C LYS A 71 -7.23 -4.46 -3.63
N ILE A 72 -6.49 -3.66 -2.86
CA ILE A 72 -6.83 -3.37 -1.46
C ILE A 72 -8.17 -2.66 -1.33
N HIS A 73 -8.49 -1.72 -2.22
CA HIS A 73 -9.80 -1.07 -2.23
C HIS A 73 -10.94 -2.08 -2.48
N GLY A 74 -10.73 -3.04 -3.38
CA GLY A 74 -11.67 -4.15 -3.59
C GLY A 74 -11.82 -5.05 -2.35
N LEU A 75 -10.73 -5.34 -1.63
CA LEU A 75 -10.80 -6.11 -0.38
C LEU A 75 -11.53 -5.36 0.73
N ASP A 76 -11.32 -4.04 0.84
CA ASP A 76 -11.96 -3.19 1.86
C ASP A 76 -13.47 -3.07 1.63
N SER A 77 -13.92 -2.95 0.37
CA SER A 77 -15.35 -2.94 0.06
C SER A 77 -16.02 -4.27 0.40
N ILE A 78 -15.42 -5.41 0.03
CA ILE A 78 -15.94 -6.75 0.36
C ILE A 78 -15.98 -6.96 1.87
N LYS A 79 -14.97 -6.49 2.62
CA LYS A 79 -14.94 -6.59 4.09
C LYS A 79 -16.06 -5.78 4.74
N LYS A 80 -16.36 -4.58 4.24
CA LYS A 80 -17.45 -3.73 4.73
C LYS A 80 -18.81 -4.38 4.48
N GLY A 81 -19.07 -4.85 3.25
CA GLY A 81 -20.33 -5.52 2.92
C GLY A 81 -20.58 -6.77 3.78
N ARG A 82 -19.55 -7.60 4.04
CA ARG A 82 -19.67 -8.73 4.97
C ARG A 82 -20.06 -8.29 6.39
N LYS A 83 -19.48 -7.20 6.89
CA LYS A 83 -19.77 -6.69 8.24
C LYS A 83 -21.20 -6.14 8.37
N GLU A 84 -21.76 -5.58 7.30
CA GLU A 84 -23.15 -5.09 7.25
C GLU A 84 -24.13 -6.26 7.31
N ILE A 85 -23.93 -7.29 6.47
CA ILE A 85 -24.74 -8.53 6.49
C ILE A 85 -24.73 -9.17 7.89
N SER A 86 -23.56 -9.27 8.53
CA SER A 86 -23.46 -9.85 9.88
C SER A 86 -24.22 -9.05 10.94
N LYS A 87 -24.30 -7.72 10.79
CA LYS A 87 -25.08 -6.88 11.72
C LYS A 87 -26.58 -7.06 11.50
N GLU A 88 -27.03 -7.07 10.25
CA GLU A 88 -28.44 -7.26 9.92
C GLU A 88 -28.96 -8.62 10.44
N ALA A 89 -28.17 -9.69 10.26
CA ALA A 89 -28.49 -11.01 10.81
C ALA A 89 -28.66 -11.00 12.34
N SER A 90 -27.75 -10.34 13.08
CA SER A 90 -27.88 -10.24 14.54
C SER A 90 -29.13 -9.46 14.98
N TYR A 91 -29.51 -8.40 14.26
CA TYR A 91 -30.73 -7.64 14.59
C TYR A 91 -32.03 -8.41 14.29
N SER A 92 -32.02 -9.34 13.34
CA SER A 92 -33.20 -10.16 13.01
C SER A 92 -33.44 -11.31 13.99
N GLU A 93 -32.40 -11.84 14.63
CA GLU A 93 -32.52 -12.90 15.64
C GLU A 93 -33.06 -12.38 16.98
N ASP A 94 -32.72 -11.14 17.36
CA ASP A 94 -33.13 -10.53 18.63
C ASP A 94 -34.56 -9.94 18.65
N ASN A 95 -35.31 -9.98 17.53
CA ASN A 95 -36.64 -9.36 17.38
C ASN A 95 -37.81 -10.36 17.34
N TYR A 96 -37.57 -11.63 17.66
CA TYR A 96 -38.61 -12.66 17.83
C TYR A 96 -38.58 -13.21 19.26
N ASP A 97 -39.01 -12.42 20.24
CA ASP A 97 -39.42 -12.85 21.58
C ASP A 97 -40.64 -12.03 22.04
#